data_AF-A0A924VWB4-F1
#
_entry.id   AF-A0A924VWB4-F1
#
_cell.length_a   1.000
_cell.length_b   1.000
_cell.length_c   1.000
_cell.angle_alpha   90.00
_cell.angle_beta   90.00
_cell.angle_gamma   90.00
#
_symmetry.space_group_name_H-M   'P 1'
#
loop_
_entity.id
_entity.type
_entity.pdbx_description
1 polymer ?
#
loop_
_entity_poly.entity_id
_entity_poly.type
_entity_poly.pdbx_seq_one_letter_code
_entity_poly.pdbx_strand_id
1 'polypeptide(L)' 'WSIADIGDYNGDGRDDIVWHNTDGSLALWIMNGFSVTSQTIIAVVPTEWGLV' A
#
# COMPACT_ATOMS: atom_id res chain seq x y z
N TRP A 1 -4.97 6.33 7.26
CA TRP A 1 -4.01 6.22 6.15
C TRP A 1 -2.72 6.94 6.48
N SER A 2 -1.61 6.21 6.43
CA SER A 2 -0.23 6.70 6.52
C SER A 2 0.63 5.96 5.49
N ILE A 3 1.69 6.60 4.99
CA ILE A 3 2.66 5.92 4.12
C ILE A 3 3.34 4.82 4.93
N ALA A 4 3.30 3.59 4.42
CA ALA A 4 3.96 2.43 4.99
C ALA A 4 5.29 2.15 4.30
N ASP A 5 5.31 2.25 2.97
CA ASP A 5 6.52 2.06 2.17
C ASP A 5 6.44 2.76 0.80
N ILE A 6 7.60 2.96 0.17
CA ILE A 6 7.76 3.54 -1.16
C ILE A 6 8.75 2.68 -1.94
N GLY A 7 8.39 2.28 -3.16
CA GLY A 7 9.26 1.52 -4.06
C GLY A 7 8.60 1.19 -5.38
N ASP A 8 9.35 0.64 -6.33
CA ASP A 8 8.83 0.22 -7.64
C ASP A 8 8.17 -1.16 -7.52
N TYR A 9 6.85 -1.16 -7.42
CA TYR A 9 6.06 -2.38 -7.16
C TYR A 9 5.48 -2.98 -8.45
N ASN A 10 5.41 -2.23 -9.54
CA ASN A 10 4.96 -2.71 -10.84
C ASN A 10 6.10 -2.97 -11.86
N GLY A 11 7.34 -2.58 -11.55
CA GLY A 11 8.53 -2.76 -12.38
C GLY A 11 8.69 -1.75 -13.51
N ASP A 12 8.04 -0.58 -13.44
CA ASP A 12 8.09 0.44 -14.50
C ASP A 12 9.22 1.48 -14.32
N GLY A 13 10.02 1.33 -13.27
CA GLY A 13 11.12 2.23 -12.93
C GLY A 13 10.68 3.50 -12.20
N ARG A 14 9.45 3.56 -11.67
CA ARG A 14 8.92 4.67 -10.88
C ARG A 14 8.52 4.19 -9.49
N ASP A 15 8.60 5.11 -8.53
CA ASP A 15 8.19 4.83 -7.16
C ASP A 15 6.66 4.79 -7.04
N ASP A 16 6.14 3.67 -6.56
CA ASP A 16 4.77 3.47 -6.10
C ASP A 16 4.67 3.63 -4.57
N ILE A 17 3.44 3.75 -4.04
CA ILE A 17 3.22 4.02 -2.60
C ILE A 17 2.37 2.92 -1.98
N VAL A 18 2.85 2.33 -0.89
CA VAL A 18 2.03 1.49 0.00
C VAL A 18 1.50 2.35 1.14
N TRP A 19 0.19 2.35 1.31
CA TRP A 19 -0.52 3.00 2.39
C TRP A 19 -1.01 1.98 3.41
N HIS A 20 -0.97 2.34 4.68
CA HIS A 20 -1.56 1.56 5.76
C HIS A 20 -2.68 2.35 6.45
N ASN A 21 -3.81 1.69 6.69
CA ASN A 21 -4.91 2.25 7.46
C ASN A 21 -4.93 1.67 8.88
N THR A 22 -5.56 2.40 9.82
CA THR A 22 -5.66 1.97 11.22
C THR A 22 -6.52 0.72 11.41
N ASP A 23 -7.32 0.34 10.42
CA ASP A 23 -8.09 -0.91 10.39
C ASP A 23 -7.27 -2.12 9.91
N GLY A 24 -5.98 -1.94 9.64
CA GLY A 24 -5.08 -2.99 9.15
C GLY A 24 -5.01 -3.11 7.63
N SER A 25 -5.83 -2.37 6.87
CA SER A 25 -5.80 -2.42 5.40
C SER A 25 -4.50 -1.85 4.85
N LEU A 26 -3.89 -2.57 3.91
CA LEU A 26 -2.78 -2.11 3.08
C LEU A 26 -3.30 -1.83 1.67
N ALA A 27 -3.06 -0.61 1.18
CA ALA A 27 -3.38 -0.21 -0.18
C ALA A 27 -2.10 0.05 -0.97
N LEU A 28 -2.02 -0.47 -2.20
CA LEU A 28 -0.98 -0.11 -3.15
C LEU A 28 -1.52 0.92 -4.14
N TRP A 29 -0.81 2.04 -4.26
CA TRP A 29 -1.05 3.08 -5.25
C TRP A 29 0.05 3.00 -6.31
N ILE A 30 -0.32 2.67 -7.54
CA ILE A 30 0.57 2.72 -8.69
C ILE A 30 0.66 4.17 -9.17
N MET A 31 1.87 4.68 -9.36
CA MET A 31 2.13 6.09 -9.58
C MET A 31 2.76 6.37 -10.95
N ASN A 32 2.51 7.57 -11.47
CA ASN A 32 3.27 8.15 -12.57
C ASN A 32 3.59 9.61 -12.23
N GLY A 33 4.72 9.81 -11.55
CA GLY A 33 5.05 11.09 -10.93
C GLY A 33 4.06 11.39 -9.79
N PHE A 34 3.37 12.53 -9.86
CA PHE A 34 2.38 12.93 -8.86
C PHE A 34 0.96 12.43 -9.13
N SER A 35 0.77 11.62 -10.18
CA SER A 35 -0.53 11.09 -10.58
C SER A 35 -0.68 9.63 -10.16
N VAL A 36 -1.83 9.28 -9.59
CA VAL A 36 -2.18 7.89 -9.28
C VAL A 36 -2.82 7.25 -10.51
N THR A 37 -2.27 6.14 -10.99
CA THR A 37 -2.78 5.41 -12.17
C THR A 37 -3.64 4.21 -11.79
N SER A 38 -3.41 3.62 -10.62
CA SER A 38 -4.23 2.53 -10.06
C SER A 38 -4.16 2.51 -8.54
N GLN A 39 -5.22 2.03 -7.88
CA GLN A 39 -5.29 1.84 -6.44
C GLN A 39 -5.96 0.51 -6.13
N THR A 40 -5.37 -0.28 -5.25
CA THR A 40 -5.96 -1.55 -4.81
C THR A 40 -5.65 -1.86 -3.35
N ILE A 41 -6.53 -2.56 -2.66
CA ILE A 41 -6.22 -3.16 -1.35
C ILE A 41 -5.48 -4.47 -1.61
N ILE A 42 -4.25 -4.58 -1.09
CA ILE A 42 -3.37 -5.74 -1.31
C ILE A 42 -3.40 -6.74 -0.15
N ALA A 43 -3.73 -6.27 1.05
CA ALA A 43 -3.83 -7.11 2.24
C ALA A 43 -4.63 -6.41 3.34
N VAL A 44 -5.08 -7.20 4.32
CA VAL A 44 -5.58 -6.71 5.61
C VAL A 44 -4.78 -7.43 6.69
N VAL A 45 -4.00 -6.69 7.46
CA VAL A 45 -3.24 -7.20 8.59
C VAL A 45 -4.12 -7.11 9.83
N PRO A 46 -4.49 -8.22 10.48
CA PRO A 46 -5.30 -8.17 11.69
C PRO A 46 -4.66 -7.26 12.75
N THR A 47 -5.45 -6.35 13.31
CA THR A 47 -5.01 -5.42 14.36
C THR A 47 -4.91 -6.08 15.73
N GLU A 48 -5.41 -7.32 15.86
CA GLU A 48 -5.36 -8.12 17.06
C GLU A 48 -4.57 -9.40 16.81
N TRP A 49 -3.55 -9.64 17.63
CA TRP A 49 -2.87 -10.94 17.70
C TRP A 49 -3.76 -11.93 18.45
N GLY A 50 -4.46 -12.79 17.71
CA GLY A 50 -5.11 -13.97 18.29
C GLY A 50 -4.10 -15.11 18.43
N LEU A 51 -3.75 -15.48 19.66
CA LEU A 51 -3.01 -16.70 19.93
C LEU A 51 -3.97 -17.88 19.67
N VAL A 52 -3.72 -18.66 18.61
CA VAL A 52 -4.37 -19.96 18.33
C VAL A 52 -3.55 -21.09 18.92
#